data_AF-A0A2V6E3I3-F1
#
_entry.id   AF-A0A2V6E3I3-F1
#
_cell.length_a   1.000
_cell.length_b   1.000
_cell.length_c   1.000
_cell.angle_alpha   90.00
_cell.angle_beta   90.00
_cell.angle_gamma   90.00
#
_symmetry.space_group_name_H-M   'P 1'
#
loop_
_entity.id
_entity.type
_entity.pdbx_description
1 polymer ?
#
loop_
_entity_poly.entity_id
_entity_poly.type
_entity_poly.pdbx_seq_one_letter_code
_entity_poly.pdbx_strand_id
1 'polypeptide(L)'
;MRNCALLVAALLALVMSVASAAQATQTVWSGLVIAENVAQPAPIPPELIRIEQTLKALFGYNQFQVIGQSRKTLKTGEEDWLASSKYFALHVDARGETEAGYVLNLKLYKENDLLLETDTKLSKRSPLVIKGPQVGGGQLLLVLVVQ
;
A
#
# COMPACT_ATOMS: atom_id res chain seq x y z
N MET A 1 -63.37 -14.02 -18.00
CA MET A 1 -62.10 -13.41 -18.47
C MET A 1 -61.57 -12.38 -17.45
N ARG A 2 -61.38 -12.77 -16.18
CA ARG A 2 -61.04 -11.79 -15.10
C ARG A 2 -60.05 -12.33 -14.05
N ASN A 3 -59.32 -13.42 -14.36
CA ASN A 3 -58.36 -14.03 -13.44
C ASN A 3 -56.95 -14.23 -14.05
N CYS A 4 -56.72 -13.98 -15.34
CA CYS A 4 -55.38 -14.13 -15.94
C CYS A 4 -54.51 -12.88 -15.84
N ALA A 5 -55.09 -11.70 -15.58
CA ALA A 5 -54.34 -10.45 -15.53
C ALA A 5 -53.51 -10.28 -14.23
N LEU A 6 -53.88 -10.98 -13.16
CA LEU A 6 -53.22 -10.84 -11.85
C LEU A 6 -51.97 -11.72 -11.71
N LEU A 7 -51.81 -12.75 -12.54
CA LEU A 7 -50.63 -13.64 -12.50
C LEU A 7 -49.43 -13.08 -13.28
N VAL A 8 -49.65 -12.16 -14.23
CA VAL A 8 -48.57 -11.54 -15.02
C VAL A 8 -47.88 -10.41 -14.25
N ALA A 9 -48.58 -9.74 -13.32
CA ALA A 9 -48.01 -8.65 -12.53
C ALA A 9 -47.06 -9.13 -11.42
N ALA A 10 -47.17 -10.39 -10.97
CA ALA A 10 -46.33 -10.93 -9.91
C ALA A 10 -44.94 -11.42 -10.40
N LEU A 11 -44.78 -11.64 -11.71
CA LEU A 11 -43.52 -12.12 -12.30
C LEU A 11 -42.57 -10.99 -12.72
N LEU A 12 -43.02 -9.73 -12.73
CA LEU A 12 -42.18 -8.59 -13.11
C LEU A 12 -41.41 -7.94 -11.94
N ALA A 13 -41.63 -8.38 -10.71
CA ALA A 13 -41.04 -7.78 -9.50
C ALA A 13 -39.78 -8.50 -8.99
N LEU A 14 -39.23 -9.46 -9.75
CA LEU A 14 -38.04 -10.23 -9.37
C LEU A 14 -36.84 -9.96 -10.29
N VAL A 15 -36.67 -8.72 -10.75
CA VAL A 15 -35.35 -8.23 -11.15
C VAL A 15 -34.64 -7.84 -9.85
N MET A 16 -34.28 -8.85 -9.06
CA MET A 16 -33.51 -8.65 -7.85
C MET A 16 -32.19 -8.00 -8.23
N SER A 17 -32.01 -6.80 -7.71
CA SER A 17 -30.78 -6.05 -7.64
C SER A 17 -29.61 -6.96 -7.26
N VAL A 18 -28.90 -7.48 -8.25
CA VAL A 18 -27.50 -7.82 -8.07
C VAL A 18 -26.77 -6.49 -8.09
N ALA A 19 -26.93 -5.73 -7.00
CA ALA A 19 -25.97 -4.69 -6.68
C ALA A 19 -24.68 -5.45 -6.40
N SER A 20 -23.86 -5.66 -7.43
CA SER A 20 -22.47 -6.05 -7.25
C SER A 20 -21.93 -5.09 -6.20
N ALA A 21 -21.62 -5.60 -5.02
CA ALA A 21 -20.87 -4.85 -4.03
C ALA A 21 -19.59 -4.45 -4.76
N ALA A 22 -19.52 -3.20 -5.22
CA ALA A 22 -18.31 -2.65 -5.79
C ALA A 22 -17.29 -2.75 -4.66
N GLN A 23 -16.42 -3.76 -4.73
CA GLN A 23 -15.32 -3.89 -3.81
C GLN A 23 -14.56 -2.57 -3.93
N ALA A 24 -14.55 -1.80 -2.84
CA ALA A 24 -13.86 -0.53 -2.82
C ALA A 24 -12.41 -0.81 -3.20
N THR A 25 -12.02 -0.33 -4.37
CA THR A 25 -10.71 -0.54 -4.94
C THR A 25 -9.69 0.13 -4.04
N GLN A 26 -9.08 -0.64 -3.13
CA GLN A 26 -8.11 -0.11 -2.19
C GLN A 26 -6.84 0.31 -2.93
N THR A 27 -6.30 1.45 -2.51
CA THR A 27 -5.03 1.95 -3.05
C THR A 27 -3.93 1.67 -2.05
N VAL A 28 -2.73 1.38 -2.52
CA VAL A 28 -1.56 1.24 -1.67
C VAL A 28 -0.60 2.35 -2.00
N TRP A 29 -0.22 3.08 -0.95
CA TRP A 29 0.88 4.01 -0.99
C TRP A 29 2.16 3.26 -0.61
N SER A 30 3.21 3.49 -1.38
CA SER A 30 4.55 2.97 -1.14
C SER A 30 5.53 4.13 -1.09
N GLY A 31 6.48 4.08 -0.16
CA GLY A 31 7.42 5.15 0.09
C GLY A 31 8.81 4.64 0.44
N LEU A 32 9.81 5.29 -0.14
CA LEU A 32 11.19 5.26 0.28
C LEU A 32 11.41 6.46 1.20
N VAL A 33 11.76 6.19 2.46
CA VAL A 33 11.89 7.22 3.49
C VAL A 33 13.29 7.18 4.09
N ILE A 34 13.97 8.31 4.16
CA ILE A 34 15.17 8.47 4.99
C ILE A 34 14.72 8.90 6.38
N ALA A 35 15.12 8.13 7.38
CA ALA A 35 14.89 8.41 8.78
C ALA A 35 16.20 8.72 9.50
N GLU A 36 16.22 9.77 10.30
CA GLU A 36 17.41 10.22 11.03
C GLU A 36 17.04 10.97 12.31
N ASN A 37 18.06 11.24 13.14
CA ASN A 37 17.92 12.05 14.33
C ASN A 37 18.65 13.37 14.15
N VAL A 38 17.89 14.47 14.18
CA VAL A 38 18.41 15.83 14.01
C VAL A 38 18.04 16.70 15.22
N ALA A 39 18.77 17.80 15.42
CA ALA A 39 18.52 18.71 16.54
C ALA A 39 17.18 19.46 16.40
N GLN A 40 16.77 19.77 15.18
CA GLN A 40 15.54 20.51 14.87
C GLN A 40 14.79 19.78 13.74
N PRO A 41 13.89 18.85 14.06
CA PRO A 41 13.16 18.10 13.05
C PRO A 41 12.16 18.99 12.32
N ALA A 42 12.11 18.84 10.99
CA ALA A 42 11.07 19.39 10.15
C ALA A 42 9.73 18.68 10.40
N PRO A 43 8.59 19.30 10.02
CA PRO A 43 7.28 18.68 10.11
C PRO A 43 7.23 17.33 9.38
N ILE A 44 6.44 16.39 9.91
CA ILE A 44 6.31 15.08 9.28
C ILE A 44 5.61 15.19 7.92
N PRO A 45 6.05 14.44 6.89
CA PRO A 45 5.36 14.39 5.61
C PRO A 45 3.88 13.94 5.75
N PRO A 46 2.94 14.52 4.99
CA PRO A 46 1.52 14.22 5.08
C PRO A 46 1.18 12.73 4.95
N GLU A 47 1.93 12.01 4.12
CA GLU A 47 1.78 10.58 3.85
C GLU A 47 2.07 9.72 5.10
N LEU A 48 2.89 10.24 6.01
CA LEU A 48 3.35 9.54 7.21
C LEU A 48 2.62 9.96 8.49
N ILE A 49 1.80 11.03 8.47
CA ILE A 49 1.09 11.56 9.64
C ILE A 49 0.36 10.45 10.41
N ARG A 50 -0.37 9.58 9.69
CA ARG A 50 -1.19 8.53 10.31
C ARG A 50 -0.36 7.43 11.00
N ILE A 51 0.92 7.32 10.67
CA ILE A 51 1.81 6.27 11.17
C ILE A 51 3.02 6.83 11.92
N GLU A 52 3.06 8.14 12.16
CA GLU A 52 4.17 8.85 12.82
C GLU A 52 4.62 8.16 14.10
N GLN A 53 3.67 7.92 15.01
CA GLN A 53 3.97 7.37 16.33
C GLN A 53 4.52 5.95 16.21
N THR A 54 3.98 5.16 15.28
CA THR A 54 4.50 3.82 14.98
C THR A 54 5.94 3.88 14.49
N LEU A 55 6.26 4.79 13.56
CA LEU A 55 7.62 4.95 13.04
C LEU A 55 8.60 5.37 14.14
N LYS A 56 8.22 6.35 14.97
CA LYS A 56 9.02 6.82 16.10
C LYS A 56 9.26 5.72 17.12
N ALA A 57 8.23 4.96 17.48
CA ALA A 57 8.32 3.88 18.45
C ALA A 57 9.18 2.69 17.95
N LEU A 58 9.06 2.33 16.67
CA LEU A 58 9.80 1.19 16.12
C LEU A 58 11.27 1.48 15.86
N PHE A 59 11.62 2.70 15.46
CA PHE A 59 12.96 3.00 14.97
C PHE A 59 13.71 4.09 15.75
N GLY A 60 13.05 4.86 16.61
CA GLY A 60 13.69 5.87 17.46
C GLY A 60 14.21 7.09 16.70
N TYR A 61 13.71 7.36 15.49
CA TYR A 61 14.07 8.53 14.69
C TYR A 61 13.09 9.69 14.88
N ASN A 62 13.58 10.93 14.82
CA ASN A 62 12.77 12.14 14.99
C ASN A 62 12.49 12.91 13.68
N GLN A 63 13.21 12.60 12.60
CA GLN A 63 13.03 13.16 11.25
C GLN A 63 12.73 12.05 10.26
N PHE A 64 11.78 12.31 9.36
CA PHE A 64 11.44 11.43 8.23
C PHE A 64 11.36 12.26 6.95
N GLN A 65 12.03 11.82 5.90
CA GLN A 65 12.02 12.46 4.59
C GLN A 65 11.62 11.43 3.53
N VAL A 66 10.52 11.68 2.81
CA VAL A 66 10.14 10.86 1.65
C VAL A 66 11.03 11.24 0.47
N ILE A 67 11.82 10.29 -0.02
CA ILE A 67 12.75 10.49 -1.15
C ILE A 67 12.26 9.86 -2.46
N GLY A 68 11.21 9.06 -2.39
CA GLY A 68 10.56 8.41 -3.52
C GLY A 68 9.23 7.82 -3.07
N GLN A 69 8.19 7.90 -3.89
CA GLN A 69 6.88 7.39 -3.54
C GLN A 69 6.03 7.03 -4.76
N SER A 70 5.04 6.17 -4.55
CA SER A 70 4.03 5.82 -5.55
C SER A 70 2.72 5.41 -4.89
N ARG A 71 1.59 5.63 -5.58
CA ARG A 71 0.26 5.17 -5.16
C ARG A 71 -0.38 4.40 -6.29
N LYS A 72 -0.81 3.15 -6.03
CA LYS A 72 -1.43 2.30 -7.05
C LYS A 72 -2.46 1.34 -6.44
N THR A 73 -3.45 0.95 -7.21
CA THR A 73 -4.43 -0.10 -6.85
C THR A 73 -3.80 -1.47 -6.99
N LEU A 74 -3.80 -2.30 -5.93
CA LEU A 74 -3.22 -3.65 -5.98
C LEU A 74 -4.08 -4.56 -6.85
N LYS A 75 -3.46 -5.07 -7.92
CA LYS A 75 -4.07 -6.07 -8.81
C LYS A 75 -3.13 -7.24 -8.94
N THR A 76 -3.62 -8.42 -8.57
CA THR A 76 -2.86 -9.67 -8.65
C THR A 76 -2.40 -9.92 -10.08
N GLY A 77 -1.11 -10.18 -10.26
CA GLY A 77 -0.52 -10.48 -11.57
C GLY A 77 -0.16 -9.25 -12.41
N GLU A 78 -0.43 -8.02 -11.94
CA GLU A 78 0.20 -6.82 -12.51
C GLU A 78 1.53 -6.54 -11.79
N GLU A 79 2.64 -6.90 -12.44
CA GLU A 79 3.96 -6.36 -12.12
C GLU A 79 4.04 -4.98 -12.78
N ASP A 80 4.34 -3.92 -12.02
CA ASP A 80 4.74 -2.56 -12.49
C ASP A 80 4.49 -1.48 -11.42
N TRP A 81 5.19 -1.58 -10.30
CA TRP A 81 5.00 -0.65 -9.19
C TRP A 81 6.33 -0.13 -8.77
N LEU A 82 6.59 1.15 -8.98
CA LEU A 82 7.88 1.73 -8.70
C LEU A 82 7.71 2.94 -7.79
N ALA A 83 8.08 2.80 -6.52
CA ALA A 83 8.49 3.95 -5.74
C ALA A 83 9.98 4.17 -6.01
N SER A 84 10.31 5.14 -6.87
CA SER A 84 11.69 5.46 -7.23
C SER A 84 12.16 6.77 -6.60
N SER A 85 13.44 6.78 -6.25
CA SER A 85 14.23 7.95 -5.89
C SER A 85 15.43 8.05 -6.83
N LYS A 86 16.36 8.98 -6.58
CA LYS A 86 17.58 9.11 -7.38
C LYS A 86 18.43 7.82 -7.41
N TYR A 87 18.50 7.10 -6.29
CA TYR A 87 19.41 5.95 -6.15
C TYR A 87 18.70 4.64 -5.83
N PHE A 88 17.51 4.69 -5.24
CA PHE A 88 16.77 3.49 -4.83
C PHE A 88 15.45 3.39 -5.55
N ALA A 89 15.07 2.16 -5.86
CA ALA A 89 13.79 1.81 -6.46
C ALA A 89 13.18 0.64 -5.66
N LEU A 90 11.95 0.82 -5.20
CA LEU A 90 11.15 -0.25 -4.59
C LEU A 90 10.13 -0.75 -5.58
N HIS A 91 10.28 -2.01 -5.98
CA HIS A 91 9.30 -2.76 -6.76
C HIS A 91 8.36 -3.52 -5.83
N VAL A 92 7.07 -3.50 -6.15
CA VAL A 92 6.00 -4.15 -5.38
C VAL A 92 5.14 -5.00 -6.30
N ASP A 93 5.27 -6.33 -6.21
CA ASP A 93 4.50 -7.26 -7.03
C ASP A 93 3.40 -7.92 -6.19
N ALA A 94 2.13 -7.71 -6.55
CA ALA A 94 1.01 -8.37 -5.92
C ALA A 94 0.88 -9.83 -6.40
N ARG A 95 1.21 -10.78 -5.53
CA ARG A 95 1.09 -12.23 -5.80
C ARG A 95 -0.30 -12.77 -5.44
N GLY A 96 -1.06 -12.05 -4.63
CA GLY A 96 -2.44 -12.40 -4.31
C GLY A 96 -3.09 -11.49 -3.28
N GLU A 97 -4.40 -11.63 -3.12
CA GLU A 97 -5.20 -10.92 -2.13
C GLU A 97 -5.93 -11.93 -1.22
N THR A 98 -6.03 -11.58 0.05
CA THR A 98 -6.77 -12.27 1.10
C THR A 98 -7.70 -11.28 1.79
N GLU A 99 -8.66 -11.77 2.58
CA GLU A 99 -9.52 -10.89 3.38
C GLU A 99 -8.72 -9.94 4.30
N ALA A 100 -7.57 -10.40 4.82
CA ALA A 100 -6.74 -9.64 5.74
C ALA A 100 -5.81 -8.62 5.05
N GLY A 101 -5.50 -8.80 3.76
CA GLY A 101 -4.33 -8.16 3.16
C GLY A 101 -3.86 -8.78 1.86
N TYR A 102 -2.68 -8.35 1.43
CA TYR A 102 -2.06 -8.76 0.17
C TYR A 102 -0.81 -9.58 0.44
N VAL A 103 -0.53 -10.55 -0.44
CA VAL A 103 0.75 -11.24 -0.51
C VAL A 103 1.59 -10.53 -1.56
N LEU A 104 2.75 -10.02 -1.16
CA LEU A 104 3.60 -9.20 -1.99
C LEU A 104 4.98 -9.84 -2.15
N ASN A 105 5.56 -9.74 -3.33
CA ASN A 105 6.99 -9.86 -3.52
C ASN A 105 7.57 -8.44 -3.64
N LEU A 106 8.57 -8.12 -2.81
CA LEU A 106 9.21 -6.82 -2.78
C LEU A 106 10.63 -6.96 -3.29
N LYS A 107 11.04 -6.04 -4.18
CA LYS A 107 12.43 -5.93 -4.63
C LYS A 107 12.94 -4.51 -4.41
N LEU A 108 14.05 -4.39 -3.69
CA LEU A 108 14.76 -3.13 -3.51
C LEU A 108 15.97 -3.12 -4.43
N TYR A 109 16.01 -2.15 -5.33
CA TYR A 109 17.15 -1.88 -6.18
C TYR A 109 17.91 -0.67 -5.68
N LYS A 110 19.22 -0.68 -5.86
CA LYS A 110 20.06 0.51 -5.85
C LYS A 110 20.65 0.67 -7.25
N GLU A 111 20.24 1.72 -7.94
CA GLU A 111 20.52 1.91 -9.36
C GLU A 111 20.05 0.66 -10.14
N ASN A 112 20.97 -0.16 -10.65
CA ASN A 112 20.65 -1.40 -11.37
C ASN A 112 20.86 -2.67 -10.54
N ASP A 113 21.37 -2.55 -9.30
CA ASP A 113 21.71 -3.69 -8.46
C ASP A 113 20.53 -4.07 -7.56
N LEU A 114 20.11 -5.34 -7.61
CA LEU A 114 19.13 -5.89 -6.69
C LEU A 114 19.77 -6.10 -5.31
N LEU A 115 19.33 -5.34 -4.31
CA LEU A 115 19.84 -5.41 -2.95
C LEU A 115 19.04 -6.37 -2.06
N LEU A 116 17.74 -6.48 -2.29
CA LEU A 116 16.83 -7.31 -1.51
C LEU A 116 15.71 -7.79 -2.41
N GLU A 117 15.37 -9.07 -2.30
CA GLU A 117 14.12 -9.64 -2.77
C GLU A 117 13.50 -10.44 -1.62
N THR A 118 12.23 -10.19 -1.32
CA THR A 118 11.53 -10.90 -0.24
C THR A 118 10.04 -10.99 -0.48
N ASP A 119 9.45 -12.12 -0.09
CA ASP A 119 8.00 -12.25 0.02
C ASP A 119 7.52 -11.76 1.39
N THR A 120 6.36 -11.09 1.41
CA THR A 120 5.78 -10.53 2.64
C THR A 120 4.27 -10.41 2.54
N LYS A 121 3.64 -10.05 3.66
CA LYS A 121 2.19 -9.79 3.76
C LYS A 121 1.96 -8.34 4.13
N LEU A 122 1.14 -7.64 3.35
CA LEU A 122 0.66 -6.30 3.65
C LEU A 122 -0.76 -6.36 4.20
N SER A 123 -0.94 -5.97 5.45
CA SER A 123 -2.25 -5.90 6.10
C SER A 123 -3.06 -4.70 5.60
N LYS A 124 -4.38 -4.86 5.45
CA LYS A 124 -5.31 -3.74 5.19
C LYS A 124 -5.46 -2.80 6.38
N ARG A 125 -5.04 -3.24 7.57
CA ARG A 125 -5.28 -2.54 8.86
C ARG A 125 -4.02 -1.97 9.50
N SER A 126 -2.83 -2.29 8.99
CA SER A 126 -1.57 -1.85 9.58
C SER A 126 -0.52 -1.61 8.49
N PRO A 127 0.36 -0.62 8.66
CA PRO A 127 1.43 -0.38 7.72
C PRO A 127 2.44 -1.53 7.73
N LEU A 128 3.08 -1.77 6.59
CA LEU A 128 4.31 -2.54 6.51
C LEU A 128 5.48 -1.57 6.50
N VAL A 129 6.44 -1.76 7.41
CA VAL A 129 7.66 -0.97 7.44
C VAL A 129 8.86 -1.89 7.55
N ILE A 130 9.81 -1.74 6.63
CA ILE A 130 11.05 -2.53 6.59
C ILE A 130 12.24 -1.58 6.72
N LYS A 131 13.14 -1.88 7.67
CA LYS A 131 14.40 -1.17 7.82
C LYS A 131 15.38 -1.62 6.74
N GLY A 132 15.81 -0.70 5.89
CA GLY A 132 16.76 -0.93 4.80
C GLY A 132 18.23 -0.74 5.20
N PRO A 133 19.12 -0.42 4.25
CA PRO A 133 20.52 -0.08 4.53
C PRO A 133 20.68 1.35 5.10
N GLN A 134 21.81 1.59 5.77
CA GLN A 134 22.22 2.95 6.15
C GLN A 134 22.58 3.77 4.90
N VAL A 135 22.17 5.03 4.88
CA VAL A 135 22.42 5.97 3.78
C VAL A 135 22.88 7.29 4.36
N GLY A 136 24.17 7.62 4.19
CA GLY A 136 24.77 8.77 4.87
C GLY A 136 24.69 8.63 6.38
N GLY A 137 24.19 9.67 7.06
CA GLY A 137 23.92 9.65 8.51
C GLY A 137 22.56 9.05 8.90
N GLY A 138 21.74 8.67 7.92
CA GLY A 138 20.38 8.20 8.13
C GLY A 138 20.18 6.73 7.78
N GLN A 139 18.91 6.34 7.83
CA GLN A 139 18.45 4.98 7.62
C GLN A 139 17.37 4.97 6.54
N LEU A 140 17.55 4.17 5.48
CA LEU A 140 16.47 3.94 4.53
C LEU A 140 15.39 3.07 5.19
N LEU A 141 14.13 3.45 5.02
CA LEU A 141 12.93 2.71 5.38
C LEU A 141 12.08 2.50 4.12
N LEU A 142 11.56 1.28 3.97
CA LEU A 142 10.55 0.93 2.98
C LEU A 142 9.19 0.94 3.68
N VAL A 143 8.25 1.74 3.22
CA VAL A 143 6.95 1.93 3.87
C VAL A 143 5.83 1.62 2.89
N LEU A 144 4.89 0.76 3.27
CA LEU A 144 3.68 0.50 2.50
C LEU A 144 2.44 0.66 3.39
N VAL A 145 1.42 1.34 2.88
CA VAL A 145 0.17 1.64 3.60
C VAL A 145 -1.02 1.46 2.67
N VAL A 146 -2.02 0.69 3.10
CA VAL A 146 -3.31 0.58 2.40
C VAL A 146 -4.20 1.78 2.75
N GLN A 147 -4.82 2.37 1.73
CA GLN A 147 -5.65 3.58 1.77
C GLN A 147 -7.00 3.36 1.10
#